data_AF-A0A0D3VCD8-F1
#
_entry.id   AF-A0A0D3VCD8-F1
#
_cell.length_a   1.000
_cell.length_b   1.000
_cell.length_c   1.000
_cell.angle_alpha   90.00
_cell.angle_beta   90.00
_cell.angle_gamma   90.00
#
_symmetry.space_group_name_H-M   'P 1'
#
loop_
_entity.id
_entity.type
_entity.pdbx_description
1 polymer ?
#
loop_
_entity_poly.entity_id
_entity_poly.type
_entity_poly.pdbx_seq_one_letter_code
_entity_poly.pdbx_strand_id
1 'polypeptide(L)'
;MMWLLIVLLIFIFQMITILILEFRDPSKAVAWMFIGIFIPFFGFVAYYFVAQEFKKRTKIRSQGSRLFQEIRGHLWNEAVIVEKADEMSNDEFLHEERLFNLLTHLSENPITGCNKSGVLTDGKAAYQAMFEAMETAVDHIHVEFYIFRQDVIGTKFQDIMIRKAREGVKVRVVCDGVGSYELKRAFLQRFKDAGVEFHFFLPPFIATLDRRINYRNHRKILLVDGKKGFVGGLNVGDDYLGLYPKVGYWRDTHLEIEGDAVYFLQNVFLNDWKLASGERIVDMSLFPAHECVGKEQIQILSSGPDQTWNAVQEMCFGAITIAKERIWITTPYFIPDSSIYEGLKTAAVSGVDVRIIIPYQSDSRLVHLASLSYVEELLLAGVRFFQYRKGFVHAKIIIVDHLLASVGTANMDMRSFFCNFELTAVLFEQEPIAHLVHDFEEDLKVCSEMQLDTFRHRTRLQKAEEILCRMLSPLL
;
A
#
# COMPACT_ATOMS: atom_id res chain seq x y z
N MET A 1 6.63 -48.37 -16.57
CA MET A 1 5.31 -48.08 -17.17
C MET A 1 4.25 -47.80 -16.11
N MET A 2 3.96 -48.73 -15.19
CA MET A 2 2.97 -48.49 -14.12
C MET A 2 3.29 -47.27 -13.23
N TRP A 3 4.56 -47.02 -12.89
CA TRP A 3 4.96 -45.86 -12.09
C TRP A 3 4.75 -44.51 -12.82
N LEU A 4 4.92 -44.47 -14.15
CA LEU A 4 4.64 -43.26 -14.95
C LEU A 4 3.15 -42.94 -14.96
N LEU A 5 2.30 -43.97 -15.03
CA LEU A 5 0.86 -43.81 -14.93
C LEU A 5 0.46 -43.26 -13.55
N ILE A 6 1.07 -43.77 -12.48
CA ILE A 6 0.84 -43.27 -11.11
C ILE A 6 1.25 -41.80 -11.00
N VAL A 7 2.43 -41.43 -11.51
CA VAL A 7 2.91 -40.04 -11.53
C VAL A 7 1.96 -39.13 -12.30
N LEU A 8 1.50 -39.55 -13.48
CA LEU A 8 0.56 -38.79 -14.30
C LEU A 8 -0.79 -38.62 -13.59
N LEU A 9 -1.32 -39.67 -12.97
CA LEU A 9 -2.57 -39.61 -12.21
C LEU A 9 -2.47 -38.67 -11.01
N ILE A 10 -1.35 -38.67 -10.29
CA ILE A 10 -1.11 -37.72 -9.20
C ILE A 10 -1.05 -36.29 -9.74
N PHE A 11 -0.36 -36.06 -10.85
CA PHE A 11 -0.29 -34.74 -11.47
C PHE A 11 -1.67 -34.23 -11.91
N ILE A 12 -2.45 -35.06 -12.60
CA ILE A 12 -3.84 -34.72 -13.01
C ILE A 12 -4.69 -34.40 -11.77
N PHE A 13 -4.59 -35.21 -10.71
CA PHE A 13 -5.30 -34.96 -9.47
C PHE A 13 -4.92 -33.61 -8.83
N GLN A 14 -3.63 -33.26 -8.82
CA GLN A 14 -3.15 -31.95 -8.33
C GLN A 14 -3.73 -30.80 -9.15
N MET A 15 -3.71 -30.89 -10.48
CA MET A 15 -4.22 -29.84 -11.37
C MET A 15 -5.74 -29.66 -11.23
N ILE A 16 -6.50 -30.76 -11.17
CA ILE A 16 -7.94 -30.72 -10.92
C ILE A 16 -8.23 -30.12 -9.53
N THR A 17 -7.43 -30.45 -8.52
CA THR A 17 -7.60 -29.90 -7.17
C THR A 17 -7.40 -28.38 -7.17
N ILE A 18 -6.34 -27.87 -7.80
CA ILE A 18 -6.11 -26.42 -7.93
C ILE A 18 -7.29 -25.77 -8.66
N LEU A 19 -7.72 -26.34 -9.79
CA LEU A 19 -8.82 -25.81 -10.59
C LEU A 19 -10.14 -25.73 -9.79
N ILE A 20 -10.47 -26.76 -9.03
CA ILE A 20 -11.69 -26.82 -8.22
C ILE A 20 -11.61 -25.84 -7.04
N LEU A 21 -10.46 -25.73 -6.38
CA LEU A 21 -10.31 -24.86 -5.21
C LEU A 21 -10.28 -23.37 -5.59
N GLU A 22 -9.68 -23.03 -6.73
CA GLU A 22 -9.53 -21.66 -7.21
C GLU A 22 -10.58 -21.26 -8.26
N PHE A 23 -11.69 -22.01 -8.38
CA PHE A 23 -12.69 -21.79 -9.45
C PHE A 23 -13.29 -20.36 -9.50
N ARG A 24 -13.25 -19.64 -8.37
CA ARG A 24 -13.76 -18.26 -8.25
C ARG A 24 -12.78 -17.21 -8.76
N ASP A 25 -11.51 -17.57 -8.91
CA ASP A 25 -10.45 -16.68 -9.39
C ASP A 25 -9.63 -17.42 -10.46
N PRO A 26 -10.11 -17.42 -11.72
CA PRO A 26 -9.45 -18.12 -12.82
C PRO A 26 -7.99 -17.70 -13.02
N SER A 27 -7.68 -16.44 -12.75
CA SER A 27 -6.32 -15.90 -12.87
C SER A 27 -5.38 -16.59 -11.86
N LYS A 28 -5.77 -16.68 -10.58
CA LYS A 28 -4.99 -17.43 -9.57
C LYS A 28 -4.88 -18.91 -9.91
N ALA A 29 -5.95 -19.53 -10.40
CA ALA A 29 -5.93 -20.93 -10.81
C ALA A 29 -4.86 -21.18 -11.89
N VAL A 30 -4.82 -20.34 -12.92
CA VAL A 30 -3.83 -20.40 -14.00
C VAL A 30 -2.41 -20.21 -13.47
N ALA A 31 -2.17 -19.26 -12.57
CA ALA A 31 -0.86 -19.03 -11.98
C ALA A 31 -0.32 -20.27 -11.24
N TRP A 32 -1.17 -20.90 -10.40
CA TRP A 32 -0.78 -22.09 -9.66
C TRP A 32 -0.63 -23.34 -10.52
N MET A 33 -1.50 -23.49 -11.51
CA MET A 33 -1.37 -24.52 -12.53
C MET A 33 -0.06 -24.37 -13.31
N PHE A 34 0.31 -23.14 -13.67
CA PHE A 34 1.57 -22.84 -14.35
C PHE A 34 2.78 -23.24 -13.49
N ILE A 35 2.83 -22.86 -12.21
CA ILE A 35 3.88 -23.29 -11.28
C ILE A 35 3.93 -24.82 -11.18
N GLY A 36 2.76 -25.48 -11.08
CA GLY A 36 2.65 -26.93 -11.02
C GLY A 36 3.21 -27.65 -12.25
N ILE A 37 3.07 -27.07 -13.44
CA ILE A 37 3.60 -27.64 -14.69
C ILE A 37 5.14 -27.62 -14.71
N PHE A 38 5.76 -26.50 -14.32
CA PHE A 38 7.23 -26.36 -14.37
C PHE A 38 7.94 -26.97 -13.17
N ILE A 39 7.26 -27.07 -12.03
CA ILE A 39 7.80 -27.68 -10.83
C ILE A 39 6.78 -28.68 -10.26
N PRO A 40 6.61 -29.86 -10.90
CA PRO A 40 5.65 -30.86 -10.44
C PRO A 40 5.91 -31.27 -8.98
N PHE A 41 4.82 -31.58 -8.26
CA PHE A 41 4.80 -31.89 -6.83
C PHE A 41 5.17 -30.73 -5.90
N PHE A 42 6.31 -30.07 -6.10
CA PHE A 42 6.70 -28.91 -5.28
C PHE A 42 5.78 -27.72 -5.50
N GLY A 43 5.30 -27.49 -6.72
CA GLY A 43 4.31 -26.45 -7.01
C GLY A 43 2.99 -26.68 -6.26
N PHE A 44 2.56 -27.94 -6.12
CA PHE A 44 1.38 -28.29 -5.33
C PHE A 44 1.62 -28.16 -3.82
N VAL A 45 2.83 -28.49 -3.34
CA VAL A 45 3.22 -28.24 -1.94
C VAL A 45 3.24 -26.73 -1.66
N ALA A 46 3.84 -25.93 -2.55
CA ALA A 46 3.83 -24.47 -2.46
C ALA A 46 2.38 -23.94 -2.46
N TYR A 47 1.53 -24.42 -3.38
CA TYR A 47 0.10 -24.10 -3.41
C TYR A 47 -0.56 -24.35 -2.05
N TYR A 48 -0.30 -25.49 -1.43
CA TYR A 48 -0.91 -25.84 -0.15
C TYR A 48 -0.54 -24.88 1.00
N PHE A 49 0.69 -24.35 1.02
CA PHE A 49 1.17 -23.45 2.07
C PHE A 49 0.91 -21.96 1.77
N VAL A 50 0.81 -21.61 0.49
CA VAL A 50 0.85 -20.21 0.03
C VAL A 50 -0.51 -19.79 -0.55
N ALA A 51 -1.18 -20.66 -1.30
CA ALA A 51 -2.38 -20.29 -2.07
C ALA A 51 -3.69 -20.26 -1.28
N GLN A 52 -3.80 -21.07 -0.21
CA GLN A 52 -5.11 -21.31 0.39
C GLN A 52 -5.72 -20.03 0.98
N GLU A 53 -6.80 -19.57 0.34
CA GLU A 53 -7.61 -18.48 0.85
C GLU A 53 -8.18 -18.83 2.22
N PHE A 54 -8.10 -17.83 3.09
CA PHE A 54 -8.32 -17.92 4.51
C PHE A 54 -9.76 -18.38 4.86
N LYS A 55 -9.99 -19.68 5.10
CA LYS A 55 -11.22 -20.22 5.73
C LYS A 55 -11.49 -19.66 7.15
N LYS A 56 -10.59 -18.83 7.68
CA LYS A 56 -10.70 -18.09 8.95
C LYS A 56 -10.93 -16.58 8.77
N ARG A 57 -11.33 -16.07 7.59
CA ARG A 57 -11.64 -14.62 7.37
C ARG A 57 -12.51 -14.06 8.49
N THR A 58 -13.44 -14.86 9.02
CA THR A 58 -14.33 -14.53 10.13
C THR A 58 -13.62 -14.23 11.47
N LYS A 59 -12.49 -14.87 11.79
CA LYS A 59 -11.83 -14.70 13.11
C LYS A 59 -10.98 -13.43 13.18
N ILE A 60 -10.34 -13.03 12.07
CA ILE A 60 -9.62 -11.74 11.98
C ILE A 60 -10.63 -10.60 11.81
N ARG A 61 -11.65 -10.76 10.92
CA ARG A 61 -12.76 -9.80 10.76
C ARG A 61 -13.44 -9.42 12.08
N SER A 62 -13.70 -10.40 12.96
CA SER A 62 -14.38 -10.15 14.24
C SER A 62 -13.48 -9.49 15.31
N GLN A 63 -12.17 -9.43 15.10
CA GLN A 63 -11.23 -8.84 16.08
C GLN A 63 -10.95 -7.36 15.81
N GLY A 64 -10.84 -6.92 14.56
CA GLY A 64 -10.64 -5.50 14.21
C GLY A 64 -11.88 -4.64 14.48
N SER A 65 -13.05 -5.02 13.92
CA SER A 65 -14.25 -4.17 13.97
C SER A 65 -14.79 -3.92 15.38
N ARG A 66 -14.57 -4.83 16.34
CA ARG A 66 -15.01 -4.65 17.74
C ARG A 66 -14.26 -3.55 18.47
N LEU A 67 -12.98 -3.32 18.13
CA LEU A 67 -12.20 -2.25 18.76
C LEU A 67 -12.75 -0.90 18.32
N PHE A 68 -12.90 -0.74 17.01
CA PHE A 68 -13.44 0.48 16.43
C PHE A 68 -14.85 0.77 16.94
N GLN A 69 -15.77 -0.21 16.97
CA GLN A 69 -17.15 0.01 17.43
C GLN A 69 -17.27 0.62 18.83
N GLU A 70 -16.32 0.36 19.74
CA GLU A 70 -16.33 0.92 21.10
C GLU A 70 -15.82 2.37 21.14
N ILE A 71 -14.82 2.72 20.32
CA ILE A 71 -14.21 4.07 20.29
C ILE A 71 -14.95 4.98 19.28
N ARG A 72 -15.67 4.40 18.31
CA ARG A 72 -16.38 5.08 17.23
C ARG A 72 -17.23 6.23 17.70
N GLY A 73 -18.02 6.02 18.76
CA GLY A 73 -18.90 7.05 19.29
C GLY A 73 -18.14 8.30 19.76
N HIS A 74 -16.95 8.12 20.33
CA HIS A 74 -16.10 9.23 20.73
C HIS A 74 -15.43 9.90 19.54
N LEU A 75 -14.88 9.11 18.59
CA LEU A 75 -14.25 9.65 17.39
C LEU A 75 -15.23 10.52 16.59
N TRP A 76 -16.49 10.10 16.45
CA TRP A 76 -17.51 10.87 15.73
C TRP A 76 -17.91 12.15 16.47
N ASN A 77 -17.75 12.21 17.79
CA ASN A 77 -18.06 13.41 18.57
C ASN A 77 -16.91 14.43 18.54
N GLU A 78 -15.66 13.95 18.54
CA GLU A 78 -14.47 14.81 18.55
C GLU A 78 -14.06 15.25 17.13
N ALA A 79 -14.28 14.40 16.12
CA ALA A 79 -13.86 14.68 14.76
C ALA A 79 -14.93 15.45 13.97
N VAL A 80 -14.47 16.36 13.11
CA VAL A 80 -15.29 16.96 12.07
C VAL A 80 -15.46 15.95 10.95
N ILE A 81 -16.63 15.31 10.89
CA ILE A 81 -16.95 14.31 9.87
C ILE A 81 -17.74 14.95 8.72
N VAL A 82 -17.39 14.59 7.49
CA VAL A 82 -18.17 14.91 6.30
C VAL A 82 -19.16 13.75 6.07
N GLU A 83 -20.44 14.00 6.33
CA GLU A 83 -21.49 12.96 6.27
C GLU A 83 -22.16 12.87 4.91
N LYS A 84 -22.08 13.94 4.10
CA LYS A 84 -22.76 14.03 2.81
C LYS A 84 -21.88 14.66 1.73
N ALA A 85 -22.21 14.35 0.48
CA ALA A 85 -21.51 14.88 -0.68
C ALA A 85 -21.61 16.40 -0.79
N ASP A 86 -22.70 17.03 -0.33
CA ASP A 86 -22.88 18.49 -0.34
C ASP A 86 -22.08 19.24 0.73
N GLU A 87 -21.49 18.50 1.68
CA GLU A 87 -20.56 19.02 2.69
C GLU A 87 -19.10 18.97 2.20
N MET A 88 -18.84 18.38 1.03
CA MET A 88 -17.51 18.38 0.42
C MET A 88 -17.12 19.80 0.02
N SER A 89 -15.91 20.21 0.36
CA SER A 89 -15.37 21.55 0.06
C SER A 89 -14.95 21.73 -1.40
N ASN A 90 -14.74 20.63 -2.11
CA ASN A 90 -14.37 20.63 -3.52
C ASN A 90 -15.61 20.63 -4.43
N ASP A 91 -15.78 21.71 -5.19
CA ASP A 91 -16.91 21.91 -6.11
C ASP A 91 -17.04 20.78 -7.15
N GLU A 92 -15.93 20.20 -7.63
CA GLU A 92 -15.99 19.07 -8.58
C GLU A 92 -16.56 17.80 -7.93
N PHE A 93 -16.40 17.65 -6.62
CA PHE A 93 -16.85 16.49 -5.88
C PHE A 93 -18.32 16.58 -5.48
N LEU A 94 -18.89 17.78 -5.35
CA LEU A 94 -20.29 18.02 -4.95
C LEU A 94 -21.31 17.24 -5.81
N HIS A 95 -20.98 16.98 -7.07
CA HIS A 95 -21.86 16.29 -8.01
C HIS A 95 -21.62 14.78 -8.12
N GLU A 96 -20.64 14.23 -7.38
CA GLU A 96 -20.22 12.84 -7.47
C GLU A 96 -20.74 12.01 -6.28
N GLU A 97 -22.04 12.11 -5.98
CA GLU A 97 -22.71 11.43 -4.84
C GLU A 97 -22.46 9.91 -4.83
N ARG A 98 -22.39 9.29 -6.01
CA ARG A 98 -22.10 7.86 -6.12
C ARG A 98 -20.68 7.52 -5.65
N LEU A 99 -19.69 8.35 -5.99
CA LEU A 99 -18.32 8.15 -5.51
C LEU A 99 -18.22 8.45 -4.01
N PHE A 100 -18.85 9.51 -3.53
CA PHE A 100 -18.94 9.80 -2.09
C PHE A 100 -19.45 8.59 -1.31
N ASN A 101 -20.61 8.06 -1.72
CA ASN A 101 -21.23 6.92 -1.07
C ASN A 101 -20.36 5.66 -1.17
N LEU A 102 -19.67 5.45 -2.31
CA LEU A 102 -18.69 4.37 -2.43
C LEU A 102 -17.60 4.53 -1.37
N LEU A 103 -16.89 5.65 -1.34
CA LEU A 103 -15.78 5.90 -0.41
C LEU A 103 -16.19 5.77 1.06
N THR A 104 -17.38 6.28 1.42
CA THR A 104 -17.92 6.21 2.78
C THR A 104 -18.36 4.80 3.18
N HIS A 105 -18.73 3.93 2.22
CA HIS A 105 -19.13 2.55 2.50
C HIS A 105 -18.01 1.52 2.34
N LEU A 106 -16.92 1.86 1.65
CA LEU A 106 -15.73 1.01 1.51
C LEU A 106 -14.94 0.89 2.80
N SER A 107 -14.89 1.98 3.57
CA SER A 107 -14.06 2.12 4.76
C SER A 107 -14.90 2.30 6.01
N GLU A 108 -14.45 1.76 7.13
CA GLU A 108 -14.96 2.16 8.44
C GLU A 108 -14.49 3.58 8.82
N ASN A 109 -13.47 4.11 8.14
CA ASN A 109 -12.93 5.45 8.34
C ASN A 109 -13.66 6.46 7.43
N PRO A 110 -14.32 7.48 8.01
CA PRO A 110 -15.03 8.51 7.27
C PRO A 110 -14.07 9.50 6.61
N ILE A 111 -14.62 10.35 5.74
CA ILE A 111 -13.95 11.57 5.30
C ILE A 111 -13.99 12.55 6.48
N THR A 112 -12.83 13.06 6.87
CA THR A 112 -12.69 14.03 7.95
C THR A 112 -12.40 15.41 7.37
N GLY A 113 -12.98 16.45 7.96
CA GLY A 113 -12.50 17.82 7.83
C GLY A 113 -11.43 18.13 8.87
N CYS A 114 -11.15 19.41 9.09
CA CYS A 114 -10.22 19.86 10.14
C CYS A 114 -8.78 19.36 9.94
N ASN A 115 -8.35 19.13 8.70
CA ASN A 115 -7.01 18.62 8.40
C ASN A 115 -6.10 19.64 7.75
N LYS A 116 -4.81 19.36 7.85
CA LYS A 116 -3.75 19.95 7.04
C LYS A 116 -2.79 18.84 6.62
N SER A 117 -2.40 18.82 5.35
CA SER A 117 -1.39 17.90 4.85
C SER A 117 -0.15 18.61 4.32
N GLY A 118 1.00 17.95 4.45
CA GLY A 118 2.27 18.36 3.87
C GLY A 118 2.81 17.24 2.98
N VAL A 119 3.04 17.54 1.70
CA VAL A 119 3.62 16.59 0.74
C VAL A 119 5.14 16.59 0.86
N LEU A 120 5.72 15.41 1.10
CA LEU A 120 7.15 15.19 1.27
C LEU A 120 7.66 14.31 0.12
N THR A 121 8.49 14.87 -0.75
CA THR A 121 8.79 14.31 -2.09
C THR A 121 10.06 13.46 -2.17
N ASP A 122 10.79 13.32 -1.07
CA ASP A 122 11.94 12.43 -0.98
C ASP A 122 12.17 11.92 0.45
N GLY A 123 13.04 10.91 0.56
CA GLY A 123 13.38 10.32 1.86
C GLY A 123 14.06 11.29 2.82
N LYS A 124 14.83 12.28 2.32
CA LYS A 124 15.53 13.22 3.19
C LYS A 124 14.54 14.15 3.89
N ALA A 125 13.64 14.77 3.13
CA ALA A 125 12.59 15.64 3.67
C ALA A 125 11.68 14.84 4.62
N ALA A 126 11.27 13.64 4.21
CA ALA A 126 10.38 12.82 5.02
C ALA A 126 11.01 12.34 6.32
N TYR A 127 12.24 11.80 6.30
CA TYR A 127 12.92 11.40 7.54
C TYR A 127 13.20 12.57 8.46
N GLN A 128 13.57 13.73 7.90
CA GLN A 128 13.77 14.93 8.70
C GLN A 128 12.48 15.33 9.43
N ALA A 129 11.35 15.44 8.73
CA ALA A 129 10.06 15.78 9.32
C ALA A 129 9.62 14.75 10.38
N MET A 130 9.78 13.45 10.09
CA MET A 130 9.49 12.37 11.04
C MET A 130 10.35 12.48 12.31
N PHE A 131 11.67 12.70 12.18
CA PHE A 131 12.56 12.85 13.33
C PHE A 131 12.22 14.09 14.15
N GLU A 132 11.99 15.23 13.50
CA GLU A 132 11.59 16.47 14.18
C GLU A 132 10.29 16.26 14.98
N ALA A 133 9.29 15.61 14.38
CA ALA A 133 8.05 15.26 15.07
C ALA A 133 8.30 14.36 16.29
N MET A 134 9.06 13.27 16.12
CA MET A 134 9.38 12.34 17.22
C MET A 134 10.11 13.01 18.37
N GLU A 135 10.98 14.00 18.09
CA GLU A 135 11.69 14.75 19.12
C GLU A 135 10.77 15.64 19.96
N THR A 136 9.63 16.07 19.40
CA THR A 136 8.63 16.87 20.12
C THR A 136 7.66 16.05 20.94
N ALA A 137 7.66 14.72 20.79
CA ALA A 137 6.71 13.83 21.46
C ALA A 137 6.79 13.96 22.99
N VAL A 138 5.62 14.04 23.63
CA VAL A 138 5.47 14.14 25.09
C VAL A 138 4.62 13.04 25.72
N ASP A 139 3.78 12.35 24.95
CA ASP A 139 2.86 11.33 25.44
C ASP A 139 3.14 9.95 24.82
N HIS A 140 3.06 9.83 23.49
CA HIS A 140 3.30 8.55 22.81
C HIS A 140 3.87 8.68 21.40
N ILE A 141 4.58 7.63 20.98
CA ILE A 141 5.04 7.45 19.60
C ILE A 141 4.65 6.05 19.15
N HIS A 142 3.85 5.94 18.09
CA HIS A 142 3.48 4.67 17.47
C HIS A 142 4.09 4.57 16.09
N VAL A 143 4.78 3.46 15.82
CA VAL A 143 5.58 3.27 14.61
C VAL A 143 5.23 1.94 13.97
N GLU A 144 4.95 1.96 12.67
CA GLU A 144 4.65 0.77 11.88
C GLU A 144 5.31 0.86 10.51
N PHE A 145 6.09 -0.16 10.14
CA PHE A 145 6.73 -0.23 8.81
C PHE A 145 6.84 -1.67 8.32
N TYR A 146 6.73 -1.87 7.00
CA TYR A 146 6.99 -3.15 6.36
C TYR A 146 8.47 -3.55 6.48
N ILE A 147 9.37 -2.68 6.00
CA ILE A 147 10.82 -2.87 6.12
C ILE A 147 11.37 -1.91 7.18
N PHE A 148 12.08 -2.47 8.14
CA PHE A 148 12.87 -1.70 9.10
C PHE A 148 14.28 -2.27 9.11
N ARG A 149 15.23 -1.49 8.61
CA ARG A 149 16.65 -1.87 8.59
C ARG A 149 17.36 -1.39 9.85
N GLN A 150 18.47 -2.05 10.19
CA GLN A 150 19.36 -1.67 11.30
C GLN A 150 20.60 -0.93 10.78
N ASP A 151 20.40 0.01 9.87
CA ASP A 151 21.42 0.85 9.24
C ASP A 151 21.46 2.25 9.87
N VAL A 152 22.00 3.26 9.19
CA VAL A 152 22.17 4.59 9.79
C VAL A 152 20.80 5.20 10.12
N ILE A 153 19.86 5.16 9.20
CA ILE A 153 18.51 5.69 9.41
C ILE A 153 17.75 4.89 10.45
N GLY A 154 17.77 3.55 10.37
CA GLY A 154 17.11 2.72 11.37
C GLY A 154 17.67 2.86 12.77
N THR A 155 18.98 3.09 12.90
CA THR A 155 19.63 3.37 14.19
C THR A 155 19.20 4.72 14.75
N LYS A 156 19.06 5.76 13.90
CA LYS A 156 18.53 7.06 14.34
C LYS A 156 17.10 6.96 14.87
N PHE A 157 16.22 6.27 14.14
CA PHE A 157 14.87 5.96 14.62
C PHE A 157 14.92 5.27 15.99
N GLN A 158 15.76 4.23 16.12
CA GLN A 158 15.92 3.50 17.37
C GLN A 158 16.40 4.39 18.53
N ASP A 159 17.40 5.23 18.29
CA ASP A 159 18.00 6.07 19.32
C ASP A 159 17.00 7.13 19.83
N ILE A 160 16.22 7.76 18.95
CA ILE A 160 15.15 8.70 19.32
C ILE A 160 14.09 7.98 20.16
N MET A 161 13.60 6.84 19.69
CA MET A 161 12.60 6.03 20.40
C MET A 161 13.07 5.59 21.80
N ILE A 162 14.32 5.14 21.92
CA ILE A 162 14.92 4.75 23.20
C ILE A 162 15.01 5.95 24.14
N ARG A 163 15.45 7.11 23.63
CA ARG A 163 15.54 8.33 24.44
C ARG A 163 14.16 8.76 24.92
N LYS A 164 13.17 8.79 24.03
CA LYS A 164 11.78 9.16 24.35
C LYS A 164 11.14 8.20 25.36
N ALA A 165 11.34 6.89 25.20
CA ALA A 165 10.88 5.91 26.18
C ALA A 165 11.48 6.15 27.59
N ARG A 166 12.76 6.54 27.67
CA ARG A 166 13.42 6.90 28.94
C ARG A 166 12.94 8.22 29.52
N GLU A 167 12.48 9.14 28.69
CA GLU A 167 11.82 10.39 29.10
C GLU A 167 10.39 10.16 29.60
N GLY A 168 9.84 8.95 29.46
CA GLY A 168 8.50 8.57 29.91
C GLY A 168 7.45 8.51 28.81
N VAL A 169 7.82 8.81 27.55
CA VAL A 169 6.92 8.72 26.39
C VAL A 169 6.62 7.26 26.08
N LYS A 170 5.36 6.91 25.84
CA LYS A 170 4.96 5.53 25.51
C LYS A 170 5.29 5.22 24.05
N VAL A 171 6.30 4.39 23.81
CA VAL A 171 6.72 4.03 22.45
C VAL A 171 6.30 2.60 22.08
N ARG A 172 5.59 2.47 20.96
CA ARG A 172 5.11 1.20 20.40
C ARG A 172 5.55 1.03 18.95
N VAL A 173 6.14 -0.11 18.64
CA VAL A 173 6.72 -0.40 17.32
C VAL A 173 6.21 -1.73 16.78
N VAL A 174 5.68 -1.69 15.57
CA VAL A 174 5.30 -2.86 14.78
C VAL A 174 6.17 -2.90 13.53
N CYS A 175 6.72 -4.07 13.22
CA CYS A 175 7.39 -4.30 11.94
C CYS A 175 6.86 -5.58 11.29
N ASP A 176 6.74 -5.62 9.96
CA ASP A 176 6.40 -6.87 9.30
C ASP A 176 7.51 -7.91 9.48
N GLY A 177 7.12 -9.14 9.84
CA GLY A 177 8.07 -10.21 10.13
C GLY A 177 8.89 -10.68 8.93
N VAL A 178 8.36 -10.58 7.72
CA VAL A 178 9.07 -10.95 6.48
C VAL A 178 9.86 -9.74 5.96
N GLY A 179 9.27 -8.54 5.95
CA GLY A 179 9.97 -7.33 5.49
C GLY A 179 11.15 -6.95 6.39
N SER A 180 11.08 -7.24 7.68
CA SER A 180 12.09 -6.87 8.69
C SER A 180 12.82 -8.06 9.30
N TYR A 181 12.91 -9.18 8.57
CA TYR A 181 13.52 -10.43 9.05
C TYR A 181 15.03 -10.32 9.39
N GLU A 182 15.72 -9.30 8.86
CA GLU A 182 17.15 -9.06 9.06
C GLU A 182 17.49 -8.35 10.39
N LEU A 183 16.48 -7.90 11.14
CA LEU A 183 16.68 -7.26 12.45
C LEU A 183 17.30 -8.25 13.44
N LYS A 184 18.49 -7.91 13.97
CA LYS A 184 19.21 -8.77 14.90
C LYS A 184 18.59 -8.71 16.29
N ARG A 185 18.70 -9.81 17.04
CA ARG A 185 18.28 -9.88 18.45
C ARG A 185 18.87 -8.77 19.31
N ALA A 186 20.13 -8.39 19.08
CA ALA A 186 20.79 -7.31 19.82
C ALA A 186 20.10 -5.95 19.57
N PHE A 187 19.66 -5.68 18.34
CA PHE A 187 18.92 -4.45 18.02
C PHE A 187 17.58 -4.41 18.77
N LEU A 188 16.84 -5.52 18.78
CA LEU A 188 15.56 -5.64 19.49
C LEU A 188 15.72 -5.59 21.02
N GLN A 189 16.83 -6.12 21.55
CA GLN A 189 17.10 -6.10 22.98
C GLN A 189 17.27 -4.66 23.50
N ARG A 190 17.90 -3.77 22.71
CA ARG A 190 18.02 -2.35 23.07
C ARG A 190 16.66 -1.66 23.25
N PHE A 191 15.68 -1.99 22.41
CA PHE A 191 14.30 -1.49 22.57
C PHE A 191 13.70 -1.98 23.88
N LYS A 192 13.77 -3.29 24.13
CA LYS A 192 13.22 -3.91 25.33
C LYS A 192 13.84 -3.33 26.61
N ASP A 193 15.16 -3.16 26.64
CA ASP A 193 15.89 -2.62 27.79
C ASP A 193 15.53 -1.15 28.09
N ALA A 194 15.06 -0.42 27.10
CA ALA A 194 14.63 0.98 27.23
C ALA A 194 13.12 1.13 27.54
N GLY A 195 12.35 0.04 27.56
CA GLY A 195 10.90 0.08 27.76
C GLY A 195 10.09 0.35 26.49
N VAL A 196 10.70 0.25 25.30
CA VAL A 196 9.98 0.31 24.02
C VAL A 196 9.26 -1.01 23.78
N GLU A 197 7.96 -0.96 23.50
CA GLU A 197 7.16 -2.14 23.16
C GLU A 197 7.33 -2.46 21.68
N PHE A 198 7.82 -3.65 21.35
CA PHE A 198 8.11 -4.06 19.98
C PHE A 198 7.44 -5.39 19.66
N HIS A 199 6.74 -5.45 18.52
CA HIS A 199 6.14 -6.68 18.00
C HIS A 199 6.38 -6.84 16.50
N PHE A 200 6.55 -8.10 16.08
CA PHE A 200 6.52 -8.44 14.65
C PHE A 200 5.10 -8.77 14.22
N PHE A 201 4.62 -8.13 13.17
CA PHE A 201 3.40 -8.55 12.48
C PHE A 201 3.65 -9.84 11.70
N LEU A 202 2.93 -10.91 12.06
CA LEU A 202 3.01 -12.25 11.45
C LEU A 202 4.46 -12.71 11.16
N PRO A 203 5.26 -13.06 12.19
CA PRO A 203 6.63 -13.57 12.03
C PRO A 203 6.72 -14.73 11.02
N PRO A 204 7.80 -14.87 10.22
CA PRO A 204 7.84 -15.79 9.08
C PRO A 204 7.54 -17.24 9.46
N PHE A 205 8.06 -17.71 10.59
CA PHE A 205 7.80 -19.07 11.09
C PHE A 205 6.31 -19.29 11.42
N ILE A 206 5.70 -18.36 12.16
CA ILE A 206 4.27 -18.40 12.51
C ILE A 206 3.42 -18.27 11.24
N ALA A 207 3.78 -17.36 10.35
CA ALA A 207 3.10 -17.14 9.08
C ALA A 207 3.17 -18.38 8.18
N THR A 208 4.28 -19.09 8.14
CA THR A 208 4.42 -20.33 7.34
C THR A 208 3.57 -21.46 7.93
N LEU A 209 3.60 -21.66 9.24
CA LEU A 209 2.79 -22.69 9.92
C LEU A 209 1.29 -22.44 9.77
N ASP A 210 0.87 -21.19 9.87
CA ASP A 210 -0.53 -20.80 9.74
C ASP A 210 -0.99 -20.54 8.31
N ARG A 211 -0.12 -20.74 7.29
CA ARG A 211 -0.40 -20.49 5.86
C ARG A 211 -0.82 -19.05 5.57
N ARG A 212 -0.16 -18.11 6.25
CA ARG A 212 -0.40 -16.66 6.19
C ARG A 212 0.79 -15.89 5.60
N ILE A 213 1.72 -16.57 4.93
CA ILE A 213 2.95 -15.93 4.41
C ILE A 213 2.64 -14.86 3.34
N ASN A 214 1.57 -15.04 2.57
CA ASN A 214 1.14 -14.08 1.55
C ASN A 214 0.56 -12.78 2.12
N TYR A 215 0.05 -12.80 3.35
CA TYR A 215 -0.53 -11.63 4.00
C TYR A 215 0.55 -10.90 4.77
N ARG A 216 0.97 -9.74 4.26
CA ARG A 216 2.02 -8.90 4.85
C ARG A 216 1.45 -7.56 5.23
N ASN A 217 1.97 -6.99 6.32
CA ASN A 217 1.64 -5.61 6.65
C ASN A 217 2.53 -4.69 5.84
N HIS A 218 1.95 -4.00 4.87
CA HIS A 218 2.65 -3.09 3.99
C HIS A 218 2.42 -1.62 4.38
N ARG A 219 1.75 -1.36 5.51
CA ARG A 219 1.49 -0.03 6.04
C ARG A 219 2.76 0.58 6.61
N LYS A 220 2.83 1.91 6.53
CA LYS A 220 3.97 2.75 6.88
C LYS A 220 3.37 3.93 7.62
N ILE A 221 3.31 3.84 8.94
CA ILE A 221 2.64 4.78 9.82
C ILE A 221 3.62 5.22 10.89
N LEU A 222 3.75 6.53 11.09
CA LEU A 222 4.33 7.11 12.28
C LEU A 222 3.32 8.09 12.88
N LEU A 223 3.04 7.93 14.17
CA LEU A 223 2.10 8.76 14.92
C LEU A 223 2.80 9.33 16.14
N VAL A 224 2.63 10.63 16.35
CA VAL A 224 3.19 11.36 17.49
C VAL A 224 2.05 12.03 18.25
N ASP A 225 1.91 11.63 19.52
CA ASP A 225 0.94 12.14 20.50
C ASP A 225 -0.51 12.16 20.02
N GLY A 226 -0.86 11.36 19.02
CA GLY A 226 -2.19 11.36 18.39
C GLY A 226 -2.53 12.64 17.64
N LYS A 227 -1.57 13.56 17.45
CA LYS A 227 -1.77 14.89 16.82
C LYS A 227 -1.16 15.02 15.44
N LYS A 228 -0.09 14.27 15.19
CA LYS A 228 0.65 14.27 13.93
C LYS A 228 0.84 12.86 13.44
N GLY A 229 0.50 12.63 12.18
CA GLY A 229 0.61 11.34 11.51
C GLY A 229 1.44 11.44 10.24
N PHE A 230 2.11 10.35 9.89
CA PHE A 230 2.84 10.21 8.64
C PHE A 230 2.43 8.94 7.91
N VAL A 231 2.23 9.03 6.60
CA VAL A 231 1.84 7.91 5.73
C VAL A 231 2.36 8.07 4.31
N GLY A 232 2.78 6.98 3.65
CA GLY A 232 3.22 7.00 2.26
C GLY A 232 4.15 5.85 1.90
N GLY A 233 4.94 5.96 0.83
CA GLY A 233 5.64 4.80 0.25
C GLY A 233 6.97 4.39 0.88
N LEU A 234 7.57 5.25 1.70
CA LEU A 234 8.90 5.07 2.32
C LEU A 234 8.90 4.02 3.44
N ASN A 235 9.90 3.13 3.44
CA ASN A 235 10.20 2.31 4.62
C ASN A 235 11.33 2.95 5.46
N VAL A 236 11.90 2.22 6.42
CA VAL A 236 13.06 2.67 7.20
C VAL A 236 14.33 1.98 6.69
N GLY A 237 15.21 2.77 6.08
CA GLY A 237 16.53 2.31 5.63
C GLY A 237 17.31 3.34 4.82
N ASP A 238 18.61 3.09 4.62
CA ASP A 238 19.52 3.96 3.90
C ASP A 238 19.27 3.97 2.37
N ASP A 239 18.54 2.95 1.85
CA ASP A 239 18.09 2.87 0.45
C ASP A 239 17.31 4.10 0.01
N TYR A 240 16.45 4.59 0.90
CA TYR A 240 15.52 5.68 0.66
C TYR A 240 16.18 7.05 0.63
N LEU A 241 17.45 7.15 1.04
CA LEU A 241 18.29 8.34 0.87
C LEU A 241 19.12 8.30 -0.42
N GLY A 242 18.98 7.26 -1.23
CA GLY A 242 19.76 7.05 -2.45
C GLY A 242 21.23 6.74 -2.18
N LEU A 243 21.55 6.20 -1.00
CA LEU A 243 22.93 5.92 -0.58
C LEU A 243 23.51 4.65 -1.23
N TYR A 244 22.69 3.81 -1.85
CA TYR A 244 23.17 2.62 -2.57
C TYR A 244 23.37 2.88 -4.06
N PRO A 245 24.61 2.74 -4.58
CA PRO A 245 24.94 3.08 -5.98
C PRO A 245 24.15 2.29 -7.03
N LYS A 246 23.66 1.09 -6.69
CA LYS A 246 22.91 0.24 -7.63
C LYS A 246 21.51 0.77 -7.93
N VAL A 247 20.90 1.49 -6.99
CA VAL A 247 19.52 1.99 -7.12
C VAL A 247 19.50 3.48 -7.47
N GLY A 248 20.46 4.25 -6.95
CA GLY A 248 20.55 5.69 -7.20
C GLY A 248 19.49 6.47 -6.44
N TYR A 249 19.04 7.59 -7.00
CA TYR A 249 18.02 8.45 -6.37
C TYR A 249 16.72 7.68 -6.12
N TRP A 250 16.23 7.70 -4.89
CA TRP A 250 14.97 7.07 -4.51
C TRP A 250 13.87 8.13 -4.47
N ARG A 251 12.99 8.11 -5.48
CA ARG A 251 11.85 9.02 -5.56
C ARG A 251 10.63 8.36 -4.94
N ASP A 252 10.12 8.92 -3.85
CA ASP A 252 8.93 8.43 -3.16
C ASP A 252 8.16 9.61 -2.57
N THR A 253 6.91 9.41 -2.20
CA THR A 253 6.08 10.46 -1.59
C THR A 253 5.54 9.99 -0.25
N HIS A 254 5.65 10.87 0.72
CA HIS A 254 5.08 10.73 2.05
C HIS A 254 4.19 11.94 2.36
N LEU A 255 3.19 11.75 3.20
CA LEU A 255 2.38 12.81 3.74
C LEU A 255 2.69 12.97 5.22
N GLU A 256 2.85 14.21 5.65
CA GLU A 256 2.65 14.64 7.03
C GLU A 256 1.21 15.13 7.16
N ILE A 257 0.49 14.68 8.18
CA ILE A 257 -0.91 15.00 8.41
C ILE A 257 -1.07 15.49 9.84
N GLU A 258 -1.74 16.62 10.01
CA GLU A 258 -2.24 17.14 11.29
C GLU A 258 -3.76 17.30 11.19
N GLY A 259 -4.47 17.00 12.28
CA GLY A 259 -5.94 17.09 12.33
C GLY A 259 -6.65 15.73 12.44
N ASP A 260 -7.97 15.73 12.25
CA ASP A 260 -8.84 14.61 12.61
C ASP A 260 -8.60 13.31 11.83
N ALA A 261 -7.99 13.39 10.65
CA ALA A 261 -7.51 12.22 9.92
C ALA A 261 -6.50 11.39 10.74
N VAL A 262 -5.75 12.02 11.65
CA VAL A 262 -4.79 11.35 12.53
C VAL A 262 -5.48 10.36 13.48
N TYR A 263 -6.72 10.63 13.91
CA TYR A 263 -7.48 9.66 14.71
C TYR A 263 -7.70 8.34 13.97
N PHE A 264 -7.90 8.40 12.65
CA PHE A 264 -8.15 7.22 11.84
C PHE A 264 -6.86 6.49 11.48
N LEU A 265 -5.74 7.21 11.33
CA LEU A 265 -4.40 6.59 11.30
C LEU A 265 -4.11 5.85 12.61
N GLN A 266 -4.37 6.49 13.75
CA GLN A 266 -4.22 5.91 15.08
C GLN A 266 -5.06 4.64 15.24
N ASN A 267 -6.32 4.67 14.81
CA ASN A 267 -7.19 3.50 14.85
C ASN A 267 -6.66 2.34 13.98
N VAL A 268 -6.12 2.63 12.79
CA VAL A 268 -5.48 1.61 11.94
C VAL A 268 -4.30 0.97 12.67
N PHE A 269 -3.41 1.79 13.23
CA PHE A 269 -2.26 1.30 14.01
C PHE A 269 -2.71 0.43 15.20
N LEU A 270 -3.70 0.85 15.99
CA LEU A 270 -4.16 0.09 17.15
C LEU A 270 -4.79 -1.27 16.78
N ASN A 271 -5.43 -1.35 15.62
CA ASN A 271 -5.91 -2.61 15.07
C ASN A 271 -4.76 -3.54 14.68
N ASP A 272 -3.74 -3.01 14.01
CA ASP A 272 -2.56 -3.78 13.63
C ASP A 272 -1.72 -4.19 14.85
N TRP A 273 -1.64 -3.32 15.87
CA TRP A 273 -1.06 -3.63 17.18
C TRP A 273 -1.75 -4.84 17.79
N LYS A 274 -3.08 -4.83 17.87
CA LYS A 274 -3.85 -5.96 18.40
C LYS A 274 -3.60 -7.25 17.63
N LEU A 275 -3.45 -7.19 16.30
CA LEU A 275 -3.13 -8.35 15.48
C LEU A 275 -1.70 -8.86 15.72
N ALA A 276 -0.75 -7.97 15.99
CA ALA A 276 0.66 -8.30 16.20
C ALA A 276 0.97 -8.75 17.65
N SER A 277 0.47 -8.03 18.65
CA SER A 277 0.75 -8.26 20.08
C SER A 277 -0.30 -9.14 20.76
N GLY A 278 -1.53 -9.18 20.24
CA GLY A 278 -2.69 -9.77 20.91
C GLY A 278 -3.30 -8.88 22.01
N GLU A 279 -2.66 -7.74 22.31
CA GLU A 279 -3.11 -6.78 23.32
C GLU A 279 -4.20 -5.86 22.75
N ARG A 280 -5.24 -5.63 23.54
CA ARG A 280 -6.30 -4.68 23.20
C ARG A 280 -6.07 -3.38 23.96
N ILE A 281 -5.78 -2.30 23.25
CA ILE A 281 -5.63 -0.96 23.81
C ILE A 281 -6.93 -0.19 23.56
N VAL A 282 -7.63 0.17 24.63
CA VAL A 282 -8.78 1.10 24.60
C VAL A 282 -8.44 2.22 25.57
N ASP A 283 -7.84 3.27 25.04
CA ASP A 283 -7.40 4.43 25.82
C ASP A 283 -7.75 5.70 25.06
N MET A 284 -8.64 6.51 25.65
CA MET A 284 -9.15 7.72 25.03
C MET A 284 -8.11 8.85 25.01
N SER A 285 -7.09 8.77 25.86
CA SER A 285 -5.98 9.74 25.86
C SER A 285 -5.17 9.72 24.56
N LEU A 286 -5.25 8.62 23.81
CA LEU A 286 -4.63 8.46 22.49
C LEU A 286 -5.32 9.28 21.38
N PHE A 287 -6.46 9.90 21.68
CA PHE A 287 -7.26 10.68 20.73
C PHE A 287 -7.51 12.09 21.31
N PRO A 288 -6.45 12.91 21.46
CA PRO A 288 -6.59 14.26 22.00
C PRO A 288 -7.30 15.17 21.00
N ALA A 289 -8.11 16.11 21.49
CA ALA A 289 -8.74 17.11 20.64
C ALA A 289 -7.73 17.85 19.74
N HIS A 290 -8.08 18.03 18.47
CA HIS A 290 -7.30 18.81 17.52
C HIS A 290 -7.78 20.26 17.45
N GLU A 291 -6.82 21.17 17.30
CA GLU A 291 -7.12 22.54 16.90
C GLU A 291 -7.23 22.55 15.37
N CYS A 292 -8.38 22.92 14.81
CA CYS A 292 -8.61 22.91 13.35
C CYS A 292 -7.81 24.00 12.63
N VAL A 293 -6.50 23.81 12.52
CA VAL A 293 -5.57 24.75 11.86
C VAL A 293 -5.80 24.76 10.35
N GLY A 294 -6.21 23.63 9.77
CA GLY A 294 -6.54 23.49 8.37
C GLY A 294 -8.01 23.10 8.14
N LYS A 295 -8.47 23.27 6.90
CA LYS A 295 -9.83 22.94 6.47
C LYS A 295 -9.87 21.77 5.49
N GLU A 296 -8.73 21.12 5.26
CA GLU A 296 -8.64 20.08 4.25
C GLU A 296 -9.52 18.89 4.63
N GLN A 297 -10.16 18.35 3.61
CA GLN A 297 -10.87 17.08 3.72
C GLN A 297 -9.95 15.94 3.31
N ILE A 298 -9.78 14.98 4.22
CA ILE A 298 -8.91 13.82 4.03
C ILE A 298 -9.65 12.56 4.48
N GLN A 299 -9.53 11.49 3.70
CA GLN A 299 -9.95 10.16 4.09
C GLN A 299 -8.75 9.24 4.27
N ILE A 300 -8.67 8.56 5.41
CA ILE A 300 -7.71 7.49 5.63
C ILE A 300 -8.35 6.16 5.20
N LEU A 301 -7.98 5.68 4.03
CA LEU A 301 -8.52 4.46 3.44
C LEU A 301 -7.58 3.28 3.75
N SER A 302 -8.02 2.39 4.63
CA SER A 302 -7.29 1.14 4.91
C SER A 302 -7.87 -0.01 4.10
N SER A 303 -7.02 -0.89 3.58
CA SER A 303 -7.43 -2.12 2.89
C SER A 303 -6.66 -3.30 3.47
N GLY A 304 -7.25 -4.48 3.43
CA GLY A 304 -6.60 -5.69 3.93
C GLY A 304 -7.48 -6.94 3.83
N PRO A 305 -6.87 -8.13 3.94
CA PRO A 305 -7.58 -9.41 3.87
C PRO A 305 -8.55 -9.64 5.05
N ASP A 306 -8.45 -8.81 6.08
CA ASP A 306 -9.31 -8.72 7.25
C ASP A 306 -10.59 -7.92 7.02
N GLN A 307 -10.72 -7.22 5.90
CA GLN A 307 -11.89 -6.40 5.57
C GLN A 307 -12.87 -7.11 4.64
N THR A 308 -14.03 -6.49 4.42
CA THR A 308 -15.07 -7.02 3.52
C THR A 308 -14.76 -6.68 2.06
N TRP A 309 -14.37 -5.44 1.82
CA TRP A 309 -14.14 -4.84 0.51
C TRP A 309 -12.65 -4.65 0.27
N ASN A 310 -12.25 -4.58 -1.00
CA ASN A 310 -10.87 -4.24 -1.37
C ASN A 310 -10.78 -2.73 -1.54
N ALA A 311 -10.85 -2.00 -0.42
CA ALA A 311 -11.16 -0.58 -0.39
C ALA A 311 -10.30 0.26 -1.33
N VAL A 312 -8.97 0.03 -1.37
CA VAL A 312 -8.07 0.76 -2.26
C VAL A 312 -8.35 0.46 -3.73
N GLN A 313 -8.59 -0.81 -4.09
CA GLN A 313 -8.88 -1.19 -5.46
C GLN A 313 -10.21 -0.58 -5.93
N GLU A 314 -11.24 -0.64 -5.09
CA GLU A 314 -12.56 -0.11 -5.40
C GLU A 314 -12.57 1.43 -5.46
N MET A 315 -11.77 2.10 -4.62
CA MET A 315 -11.53 3.55 -4.72
C MET A 315 -10.87 3.91 -6.05
N CYS A 316 -9.78 3.24 -6.43
CA CYS A 316 -9.10 3.49 -7.69
C CYS A 316 -10.04 3.26 -8.87
N PHE A 317 -10.80 2.15 -8.87
CA PHE A 317 -11.74 1.84 -9.95
C PHE A 317 -12.87 2.88 -10.02
N GLY A 318 -13.48 3.23 -8.88
CA GLY A 318 -14.53 4.24 -8.81
C GLY A 318 -14.06 5.57 -9.39
N ALA A 319 -12.90 6.07 -8.95
CA ALA A 319 -12.32 7.31 -9.43
C ALA A 319 -11.99 7.27 -10.94
N ILE A 320 -11.35 6.20 -11.42
CA ILE A 320 -11.02 6.01 -12.84
C ILE A 320 -12.27 6.05 -13.72
N THR A 321 -13.37 5.43 -13.28
CA THR A 321 -14.59 5.31 -14.09
C THR A 321 -15.36 6.61 -14.26
N ILE A 322 -15.14 7.61 -13.42
CA ILE A 322 -15.81 8.91 -13.50
C ILE A 322 -14.90 10.05 -13.98
N ALA A 323 -13.63 9.76 -14.22
CA ALA A 323 -12.65 10.74 -14.67
C ALA A 323 -13.09 11.41 -15.99
N LYS A 324 -12.94 12.73 -16.06
CA LYS A 324 -13.37 13.57 -17.19
C LYS A 324 -12.20 14.16 -17.97
N GLU A 325 -11.10 14.48 -17.30
CA GLU A 325 -9.98 15.23 -17.88
C GLU A 325 -8.67 14.44 -17.86
N ARG A 326 -8.25 13.94 -16.70
CA ARG A 326 -6.95 13.29 -16.51
C ARG A 326 -6.98 12.17 -15.47
N ILE A 327 -6.18 11.13 -15.75
CA ILE A 327 -5.80 10.10 -14.78
C ILE A 327 -4.29 9.95 -14.80
N TRP A 328 -3.62 10.45 -13.76
CA TRP A 328 -2.17 10.38 -13.67
C TRP A 328 -1.76 9.46 -12.53
N ILE A 329 -0.93 8.46 -12.83
CA ILE A 329 -0.52 7.41 -11.89
C ILE A 329 1.00 7.37 -11.80
N THR A 330 1.53 7.31 -10.59
CA THR A 330 2.92 6.91 -10.34
C THR A 330 2.92 5.65 -9.49
N THR A 331 3.63 4.62 -9.94
CA THR A 331 3.70 3.34 -9.22
C THR A 331 5.03 2.62 -9.52
N PRO A 332 5.67 1.97 -8.53
CA PRO A 332 6.84 1.13 -8.81
C PRO A 332 6.46 -0.13 -9.61
N TYR A 333 5.25 -0.66 -9.38
CA TYR A 333 4.75 -1.89 -10.00
C TYR A 333 3.38 -1.64 -10.61
N PHE A 334 3.24 -1.96 -11.89
CA PHE A 334 2.00 -1.77 -12.63
C PHE A 334 1.49 -3.13 -13.11
N ILE A 335 0.75 -3.81 -12.25
CA ILE A 335 0.14 -5.13 -12.51
C ILE A 335 -1.35 -5.03 -12.16
N PRO A 336 -2.12 -4.19 -12.87
CA PRO A 336 -3.49 -3.89 -12.50
C PRO A 336 -4.37 -5.16 -12.60
N ASP A 337 -5.45 -5.20 -11.82
CA ASP A 337 -6.51 -6.16 -12.03
C ASP A 337 -7.30 -5.83 -13.32
N SER A 338 -8.14 -6.76 -13.78
CA SER A 338 -8.91 -6.58 -15.01
C SER A 338 -9.81 -5.34 -15.00
N SER A 339 -10.33 -4.95 -13.84
CA SER A 339 -11.24 -3.83 -13.67
C SER A 339 -10.51 -2.50 -13.86
N ILE A 340 -9.37 -2.32 -13.17
CA ILE A 340 -8.51 -1.14 -13.35
C ILE A 340 -7.95 -1.09 -14.77
N TYR A 341 -7.52 -2.23 -15.30
CA TYR A 341 -6.99 -2.33 -16.66
C TYR A 341 -8.01 -1.85 -17.72
N GLU A 342 -9.22 -2.39 -17.72
CA GLU A 342 -10.27 -1.99 -18.65
C GLU A 342 -10.77 -0.57 -18.37
N GLY A 343 -10.78 -0.13 -17.10
CA GLY A 343 -11.12 1.24 -16.72
C GLY A 343 -10.17 2.27 -17.34
N LEU A 344 -8.86 2.08 -17.19
CA LEU A 344 -7.83 2.95 -17.79
C LEU A 344 -7.91 2.96 -19.31
N LYS A 345 -8.09 1.78 -19.91
CA LYS A 345 -8.25 1.63 -21.35
C LYS A 345 -9.49 2.36 -21.87
N THR A 346 -10.62 2.22 -21.18
CA THR A 346 -11.87 2.89 -21.54
C THR A 346 -11.73 4.40 -21.43
N ALA A 347 -11.18 4.90 -20.33
CA ALA A 347 -10.93 6.33 -20.12
C ALA A 347 -10.06 6.93 -21.23
N ALA A 348 -8.95 6.27 -21.58
CA ALA A 348 -8.05 6.72 -22.65
C ALA A 348 -8.75 6.76 -24.02
N VAL A 349 -9.49 5.70 -24.38
CA VAL A 349 -10.25 5.66 -25.65
C VAL A 349 -11.36 6.72 -25.67
N SER A 350 -11.92 7.07 -24.51
CA SER A 350 -12.90 8.15 -24.34
C SER A 350 -12.30 9.56 -24.38
N GLY A 351 -10.97 9.69 -24.47
CA GLY A 351 -10.28 10.98 -24.61
C GLY A 351 -9.74 11.59 -23.31
N VAL A 352 -9.80 10.87 -22.19
CA VAL A 352 -9.17 11.28 -20.92
C VAL A 352 -7.64 11.17 -21.05
N ASP A 353 -6.90 12.15 -20.54
CA ASP A 353 -5.43 12.13 -20.53
C ASP A 353 -4.89 11.17 -19.47
N VAL A 354 -4.62 9.93 -19.87
CA VAL A 354 -4.10 8.89 -18.98
C VAL A 354 -2.57 8.82 -19.08
N ARG A 355 -1.87 9.15 -17.99
CA ARG A 355 -0.40 9.13 -17.91
C ARG A 355 0.08 8.26 -16.76
N ILE A 356 1.05 7.39 -17.02
CA ILE A 356 1.55 6.45 -16.01
C ILE A 356 3.07 6.50 -15.95
N ILE A 357 3.62 6.88 -14.80
CA ILE A 357 5.05 6.82 -14.50
C ILE A 357 5.37 5.48 -13.84
N ILE A 358 6.33 4.76 -14.43
CA ILE A 358 6.89 3.50 -13.93
C ILE A 358 8.42 3.57 -13.89
N PRO A 359 9.10 2.74 -13.09
CA PRO A 359 10.55 2.73 -13.05
C PRO A 359 11.16 2.25 -14.37
N TYR A 360 12.24 2.91 -14.82
CA TYR A 360 13.07 2.39 -15.92
C TYR A 360 13.84 1.13 -15.48
N GLN A 361 14.38 1.15 -14.26
CA GLN A 361 15.01 0.00 -13.62
C GLN A 361 14.25 -0.31 -12.34
N SER A 362 13.76 -1.54 -12.22
CA SER A 362 13.12 -2.04 -11.00
C SER A 362 14.09 -2.90 -10.20
N ASP A 363 13.84 -2.97 -8.90
CA ASP A 363 14.45 -3.88 -7.93
C ASP A 363 14.13 -5.36 -8.19
N SER A 364 13.06 -5.67 -8.93
CA SER A 364 12.65 -7.03 -9.28
C SER A 364 12.40 -7.21 -10.78
N ARG A 365 13.27 -7.98 -11.45
CA ARG A 365 13.13 -8.29 -12.89
C ARG A 365 11.80 -9.00 -13.21
N LEU A 366 11.35 -9.89 -12.32
CA LEU A 366 10.10 -10.64 -12.50
C LEU A 366 8.90 -9.69 -12.53
N VAL A 367 8.83 -8.77 -11.55
CA VAL A 367 7.75 -7.79 -11.44
C VAL A 367 7.81 -6.79 -12.60
N HIS A 368 9.01 -6.34 -12.98
CA HIS A 368 9.19 -5.46 -14.13
C HIS A 368 8.67 -6.06 -15.44
N LEU A 369 9.02 -7.30 -15.74
CA LEU A 369 8.55 -8.00 -16.94
C LEU A 369 7.03 -8.24 -16.90
N ALA A 370 6.47 -8.55 -15.72
CA ALA A 370 5.03 -8.63 -15.54
C ALA A 370 4.36 -7.28 -15.81
N SER A 371 4.93 -6.17 -15.34
CA SER A 371 4.38 -4.83 -15.63
C SER A 371 4.41 -4.49 -17.11
N LEU A 372 5.53 -4.73 -17.79
CA LEU A 372 5.66 -4.48 -19.23
C LEU A 372 4.65 -5.29 -20.08
N SER A 373 4.17 -6.42 -19.58
CA SER A 373 3.19 -7.26 -20.27
C SER A 373 1.80 -6.61 -20.46
N TYR A 374 1.48 -5.55 -19.71
CA TYR A 374 0.23 -4.79 -19.82
C TYR A 374 0.38 -3.52 -20.69
N VAL A 375 1.61 -3.08 -20.95
CA VAL A 375 1.88 -1.76 -21.52
C VAL A 375 1.48 -1.66 -22.99
N GLU A 376 1.74 -2.69 -23.82
CA GLU A 376 1.52 -2.60 -25.28
C GLU A 376 0.06 -2.30 -25.65
N GLU A 377 -0.89 -2.98 -25.00
CA GLU A 377 -2.31 -2.82 -25.28
C GLU A 377 -2.83 -1.46 -24.78
N LEU A 378 -2.33 -0.97 -23.65
CA LEU A 378 -2.71 0.35 -23.11
C LEU A 378 -2.10 1.49 -23.92
N LEU A 379 -0.85 1.36 -24.39
CA LEU A 379 -0.25 2.30 -25.35
C LEU A 379 -1.10 2.39 -26.63
N LEU A 380 -1.59 1.26 -27.13
CA LEU A 380 -2.47 1.23 -28.30
C LEU A 380 -3.82 1.93 -28.03
N ALA A 381 -4.32 1.86 -26.80
CA ALA A 381 -5.57 2.51 -26.39
C ALA A 381 -5.42 4.03 -26.14
N GLY A 382 -4.20 4.57 -26.18
CA GLY A 382 -3.92 5.99 -25.97
C GLY A 382 -3.37 6.35 -24.58
N VAL A 383 -3.16 5.37 -23.70
CA VAL A 383 -2.48 5.60 -22.42
C VAL A 383 -1.01 5.91 -22.68
N ARG A 384 -0.46 6.92 -21.99
CA ARG A 384 0.95 7.32 -22.15
C ARG A 384 1.77 6.80 -20.98
N PHE A 385 2.82 6.03 -21.28
CA PHE A 385 3.75 5.51 -20.26
C PHE A 385 5.07 6.26 -20.26
N PHE A 386 5.57 6.55 -19.07
CA PHE A 386 6.81 7.28 -18.83
C PHE A 386 7.73 6.46 -17.92
N GLN A 387 8.95 6.21 -18.38
CA GLN A 387 9.96 5.48 -17.60
C GLN A 387 10.87 6.47 -16.87
N TYR A 388 10.85 6.42 -15.54
CA TYR A 388 11.66 7.29 -14.68
C TYR A 388 13.16 6.96 -14.79
N ARG A 389 13.99 7.95 -15.15
CA ARG A 389 15.43 7.72 -15.44
C ARG A 389 16.41 8.17 -14.35
N LYS A 390 15.99 9.03 -13.42
CA LYS A 390 16.89 9.60 -12.39
C LYS A 390 17.30 8.58 -11.31
N GLY A 391 16.58 7.47 -11.19
CA GLY A 391 16.82 6.40 -10.23
C GLY A 391 15.61 5.48 -10.16
N PHE A 392 15.19 5.11 -8.94
CA PHE A 392 14.01 4.29 -8.72
C PHE A 392 12.84 5.14 -8.23
N VAL A 393 11.71 5.08 -8.94
CA VAL A 393 10.45 5.69 -8.51
C VAL A 393 9.62 4.64 -7.78
N HIS A 394 9.30 4.96 -6.53
CA HIS A 394 8.58 4.11 -5.60
C HIS A 394 7.40 4.86 -4.97
N ALA A 395 7.02 6.02 -5.50
CA ALA A 395 5.77 6.68 -5.10
C ALA A 395 4.54 5.85 -5.54
N LYS A 396 3.45 5.95 -4.78
CA LYS A 396 2.14 5.34 -5.07
C LYS A 396 1.10 6.43 -5.07
N ILE A 397 0.91 7.01 -6.25
CA ILE A 397 0.07 8.18 -6.44
C ILE A 397 -0.93 7.88 -7.54
N ILE A 398 -2.17 8.28 -7.32
CA ILE A 398 -3.18 8.44 -8.36
C ILE A 398 -3.76 9.85 -8.21
N ILE A 399 -3.85 10.57 -9.31
CA ILE A 399 -4.47 11.89 -9.42
C ILE A 399 -5.57 11.74 -10.46
N VAL A 400 -6.80 12.07 -10.08
CA VAL A 400 -7.97 12.06 -10.96
C VAL A 400 -8.55 13.45 -11.00
N ASP A 401 -8.48 14.06 -12.19
CA ASP A 401 -8.97 15.42 -12.45
C ASP A 401 -8.48 16.42 -11.38
N HIS A 402 -9.35 17.36 -11.01
CA HIS A 402 -9.24 18.16 -9.80
C HIS A 402 -10.12 17.60 -8.68
N LEU A 403 -10.58 16.35 -8.84
CA LEU A 403 -11.55 15.68 -7.98
C LEU A 403 -10.89 15.08 -6.73
N LEU A 404 -9.84 14.29 -6.92
CA LEU A 404 -9.09 13.67 -5.83
C LEU A 404 -7.66 13.32 -6.24
N ALA A 405 -6.79 13.25 -5.24
CA ALA A 405 -5.51 12.56 -5.34
C ALA A 405 -5.36 11.60 -4.17
N SER A 406 -4.49 10.60 -4.30
CA SER A 406 -4.18 9.74 -3.17
C SER A 406 -2.69 9.44 -3.09
N VAL A 407 -2.20 9.32 -1.85
CA VAL A 407 -0.83 8.97 -1.51
C VAL A 407 -0.88 7.88 -0.44
N GLY A 408 -0.12 6.81 -0.63
CA GLY A 408 -0.18 5.69 0.30
C GLY A 408 0.88 4.63 0.09
N THR A 409 0.56 3.44 0.57
CA THR A 409 1.45 2.29 0.55
C THR A 409 1.17 1.32 -0.60
N ALA A 410 -0.06 1.34 -1.13
CA ALA A 410 -0.56 0.39 -2.11
C ALA A 410 -0.02 0.65 -3.52
N ASN A 411 0.67 -0.32 -4.10
CA ASN A 411 1.03 -0.27 -5.51
C ASN A 411 -0.21 -0.49 -6.40
N MET A 412 -0.08 -0.19 -7.68
CA MET A 412 -1.05 -0.56 -8.70
C MET A 412 -0.87 -2.05 -9.11
N ASP A 413 -0.88 -2.97 -8.14
CA ASP A 413 -0.67 -4.41 -8.35
C ASP A 413 -1.71 -5.29 -7.60
N MET A 414 -1.85 -6.54 -8.06
CA MET A 414 -2.82 -7.50 -7.53
C MET A 414 -2.55 -7.82 -6.05
N ARG A 415 -1.28 -7.88 -5.64
CA ARG A 415 -0.93 -8.14 -4.24
C ARG A 415 -1.34 -7.02 -3.29
N SER A 416 -1.12 -5.76 -3.65
CA SER A 416 -1.54 -4.60 -2.85
C SER A 416 -3.07 -4.54 -2.74
N PHE A 417 -3.77 -4.88 -3.83
CA PHE A 417 -5.23 -4.86 -3.85
C PHE A 417 -5.89 -5.97 -3.04
N PHE A 418 -5.33 -7.19 -3.03
CA PHE A 418 -6.05 -8.36 -2.53
C PHE A 418 -5.37 -9.12 -1.39
N CYS A 419 -4.08 -8.88 -1.14
CA CYS A 419 -3.29 -9.68 -0.20
C CYS A 419 -2.68 -8.86 0.94
N ASN A 420 -2.09 -7.71 0.65
CA ASN A 420 -1.41 -6.91 1.66
C ASN A 420 -2.41 -6.12 2.51
N PHE A 421 -2.00 -5.84 3.75
CA PHE A 421 -2.60 -4.74 4.50
C PHE A 421 -1.98 -3.45 3.97
N GLU A 422 -2.80 -2.59 3.39
CA GLU A 422 -2.39 -1.34 2.77
C GLU A 422 -3.14 -0.17 3.41
N LEU A 423 -2.61 1.03 3.21
CA LEU A 423 -3.15 2.28 3.70
C LEU A 423 -2.90 3.39 2.69
N THR A 424 -3.93 4.17 2.39
CA THR A 424 -3.87 5.30 1.46
C THR A 424 -4.63 6.48 2.06
N ALA A 425 -4.03 7.66 2.04
CA ALA A 425 -4.72 8.91 2.30
C ALA A 425 -5.28 9.44 0.98
N VAL A 426 -6.59 9.71 0.95
CA VAL A 426 -7.27 10.37 -0.17
C VAL A 426 -7.46 11.83 0.18
N LEU A 427 -6.99 12.70 -0.71
CA LEU A 427 -6.98 14.15 -0.60
C LEU A 427 -8.00 14.71 -1.60
N PHE A 428 -8.86 15.61 -1.13
CA PHE A 428 -9.93 16.17 -1.95
C PHE A 428 -9.72 17.65 -2.28
N GLU A 429 -8.78 18.32 -1.62
CA GLU A 429 -8.55 19.76 -1.78
C GLU A 429 -7.62 20.11 -2.95
N GLN A 430 -7.90 21.25 -3.57
CA GLN A 430 -7.15 21.73 -4.75
C GLN A 430 -5.67 21.97 -4.47
N GLU A 431 -5.31 22.48 -3.28
CA GLU A 431 -3.92 22.82 -2.95
C GLU A 431 -3.00 21.58 -2.92
N PRO A 432 -3.28 20.53 -2.13
CA PRO A 432 -2.44 19.33 -2.14
C PRO A 432 -2.52 18.57 -3.47
N ILE A 433 -3.66 18.59 -4.16
CA ILE A 433 -3.77 18.00 -5.51
C ILE A 433 -2.84 18.74 -6.49
N ALA A 434 -2.82 20.07 -6.46
CA ALA A 434 -1.96 20.87 -7.33
C ALA A 434 -0.48 20.66 -7.03
N HIS A 435 -0.10 20.46 -5.76
CA HIS A 435 1.27 20.10 -5.39
C HIS A 435 1.67 18.75 -6.02
N LEU A 436 0.81 17.72 -5.89
CA LEU A 436 1.09 16.41 -6.49
C LEU A 436 1.13 16.44 -8.02
N VAL A 437 0.31 17.28 -8.65
CA VAL A 437 0.36 17.56 -10.09
C VAL A 437 1.71 18.18 -10.47
N HIS A 438 2.16 19.18 -9.72
CA HIS A 438 3.45 19.83 -9.96
C HIS A 438 4.62 18.82 -9.83
N ASP A 439 4.61 18.00 -8.78
CA ASP A 439 5.60 16.96 -8.57
C ASP A 439 5.62 15.93 -9.71
N PHE A 440 4.44 15.52 -10.19
CA PHE A 440 4.31 14.61 -11.31
C PHE A 440 4.93 15.22 -12.58
N GLU A 441 4.70 16.51 -12.84
CA GLU A 441 5.30 17.22 -13.97
C GLU A 441 6.82 17.36 -13.84
N GLU A 442 7.35 17.60 -12.64
CA GLU A 442 8.80 17.57 -12.40
C GLU A 442 9.39 16.19 -12.65
N ASP A 443 8.72 15.13 -12.21
CA ASP A 443 9.13 13.75 -12.47
C ASP A 443 9.10 13.42 -13.98
N LEU A 444 8.14 13.96 -14.74
CA LEU A 444 8.10 13.80 -16.20
C LEU A 444 9.33 14.37 -16.91
N LYS A 445 9.94 15.46 -16.40
CA LYS A 445 11.14 16.08 -17.01
C LYS A 445 12.35 15.15 -17.02
N VAL A 446 12.39 14.19 -16.10
CA VAL A 446 13.46 13.17 -16.00
C VAL A 446 12.99 11.79 -16.48
N CYS A 447 11.81 11.70 -17.07
CA CYS A 447 11.31 10.48 -17.68
C CYS A 447 11.65 10.38 -19.17
N SER A 448 11.65 9.16 -19.68
CA SER A 448 11.54 8.91 -21.12
C SER A 448 10.16 8.35 -21.44
N GLU A 449 9.44 8.96 -22.39
CA GLU A 449 8.16 8.45 -22.85
C GLU A 449 8.34 7.15 -23.67
N MET A 450 7.53 6.14 -23.39
CA MET A 450 7.51 4.89 -24.12
C MET A 450 6.72 5.06 -25.43
N GLN A 451 7.39 4.81 -26.56
CA GLN A 451 6.77 4.89 -27.87
C GLN A 451 6.25 3.52 -28.32
N LEU A 452 4.99 3.45 -28.76
CA LEU A 452 4.33 2.21 -29.18
C LEU A 452 5.12 1.47 -30.26
N ASP A 453 5.58 2.18 -31.29
CA ASP A 453 6.32 1.57 -32.40
C ASP A 453 7.63 0.93 -31.92
N THR A 454 8.37 1.64 -31.06
CA THR A 454 9.61 1.10 -30.46
C THR A 454 9.30 -0.11 -29.58
N PHE A 455 8.25 -0.02 -28.76
CA PHE A 455 7.86 -1.10 -27.85
C PHE A 455 7.43 -2.37 -28.61
N ARG A 456 6.74 -2.24 -29.74
CA ARG A 456 6.34 -3.37 -30.60
C ARG A 456 7.52 -4.13 -31.21
N HIS A 457 8.63 -3.45 -31.45
CA HIS A 457 9.84 -4.02 -32.05
C HIS A 457 10.78 -4.71 -31.04
N ARG A 458 10.37 -4.85 -29.77
CA ARG A 458 11.13 -5.64 -28.78
C ARG A 458 11.31 -7.10 -29.19
N THR A 459 12.38 -7.71 -28.70
CA THR A 459 12.81 -9.05 -29.13
C THR A 459 11.74 -10.12 -28.81
N ARG A 460 11.70 -11.19 -29.61
CA ARG A 460 10.79 -12.32 -29.37
C ARG A 460 11.01 -12.97 -28.00
N LEU A 461 12.26 -12.99 -27.54
CA LEU A 461 12.61 -13.49 -26.21
C LEU A 461 11.97 -12.63 -25.12
N GLN A 462 12.10 -11.30 -25.20
CA GLN A 462 11.49 -10.40 -24.24
C GLN A 462 9.96 -10.55 -24.21
N LYS A 463 9.31 -10.65 -25.38
CA LYS A 463 7.84 -10.90 -25.44
C LYS A 463 7.45 -12.20 -24.75
N ALA A 464 8.24 -13.27 -24.93
CA ALA A 464 7.99 -14.53 -24.25
C ALA A 464 8.17 -14.41 -22.73
N GLU A 465 9.24 -13.75 -22.27
CA GLU A 465 9.46 -13.50 -20.84
C GLU A 465 8.32 -12.69 -20.21
N GLU A 466 7.85 -11.63 -20.85
CA GLU A 466 6.71 -10.82 -20.41
C GLU A 466 5.43 -11.66 -20.26
N ILE A 467 5.11 -12.52 -21.25
CA ILE A 467 3.94 -13.41 -21.21
C ILE A 467 4.04 -14.40 -20.06
N LEU A 468 5.21 -15.04 -19.86
CA LEU A 468 5.41 -15.98 -18.76
C LEU A 468 5.28 -15.29 -17.40
N CYS A 469 5.79 -14.05 -17.26
CA CYS A 469 5.65 -13.27 -16.04
C CYS A 469 4.21 -12.82 -15.80
N ARG A 470 3.44 -12.50 -16.86
CA ARG A 470 1.99 -12.16 -16.77
C ARG A 470 1.16 -13.29 -16.18
N MET A 471 1.52 -14.55 -16.44
CA MET A 471 0.83 -15.70 -15.84
C MET A 471 1.03 -15.77 -14.31
N LEU A 472 2.07 -15.12 -13.78
CA LEU A 472 2.36 -15.04 -12.36
C LEU A 472 1.81 -13.78 -11.70
N SER A 473 1.25 -12.83 -12.46
CA SER A 473 0.66 -11.58 -11.94
C SER A 473 -0.26 -11.75 -10.73
N PRO A 474 -1.14 -12.78 -10.64
CA PRO A 474 -2.01 -12.96 -9.47
C PRO A 474 -1.29 -13.26 -8.15
N LEU A 475 0.02 -13.54 -8.21
CA LEU A 475 0.90 -13.80 -7.08
C LEU A 475 1.86 -12.64 -6.79
N LEU A 476 1.89 -11.62 -7.66
CA LEU A 476 2.82 -10.50 -7.63
C LEU A 476 2.23 -9.24 -7.03
#